data_AF-A0A2E5WF07-F1
#
_entry.id   AF-A0A2E5WF07-F1
#
_cell.length_a   1.000
_cell.length_b   1.000
_cell.length_c   1.000
_cell.angle_alpha   90.00
_cell.angle_beta   90.00
_cell.angle_gamma   90.00
#
_symmetry.space_group_name_H-M   'P 1'
#
loop_
_entity.id
_entity.type
_entity.pdbx_description
1 polymer ?
#
loop_
_entity_poly.entity_id
_entity_poly.type
_entity_poly.pdbx_seq_one_letter_code
_entity_poly.pdbx_strand_id
1 'polypeptide(L)'
;MFPEPGSWALRPQIASKTWLGSDHHPFILHGVPAITFNAPIGEDQVRYYHDFADTFDKIDAEMLSRATAIVTLLIHALANDTETALRHYDNTETAELFRAAGLEARMRKMDQWPFVEGPTHP
;
A
#
# COMPACT_ATOMS: atom_id res chain seq x y z
N MET A 1 -4.45 17.13 16.63
CA MET A 1 -4.97 15.93 15.93
C MET A 1 -3.99 15.67 14.80
N PHE A 2 -3.06 14.74 15.01
CA PHE A 2 -2.09 14.36 13.97
C PHE A 2 -2.85 13.64 12.84
N PRO A 3 -2.51 13.85 11.56
CA PRO A 3 -3.00 12.97 10.51
C PRO A 3 -2.51 11.54 10.83
N GLU A 4 -3.36 10.55 10.58
CA GLU A 4 -3.00 9.14 10.65
C GLU A 4 -1.67 8.90 9.90
N PRO A 5 -0.70 8.18 10.49
CA PRO A 5 0.56 7.88 9.84
C PRO A 5 0.30 7.29 8.44
N GLY A 6 0.74 7.96 7.39
CA GLY A 6 0.66 7.47 6.00
C GLY A 6 -0.63 7.79 5.26
N SER A 7 -1.60 8.48 5.88
CA SER A 7 -2.78 8.96 5.17
C SER A 7 -2.60 10.43 4.79
N TRP A 8 -2.18 10.68 3.56
CA TRP A 8 -2.70 11.85 2.86
C TRP A 8 -4.22 11.65 2.81
N ALA A 9 -5.01 12.65 3.21
CA ALA A 9 -6.47 12.59 3.21
C ALA A 9 -7.02 12.58 1.76
N LEU A 10 -6.76 11.48 1.06
CA LEU A 10 -7.18 11.22 -0.30
C LEU A 10 -8.57 10.59 -0.25
N ARG A 11 -9.38 10.81 -1.29
CA ARG A 11 -10.68 10.14 -1.41
C ARG A 11 -10.48 8.61 -1.29
N PRO A 12 -11.41 7.83 -0.71
CA PRO A 12 -11.24 6.39 -0.53
C PRO A 12 -10.85 5.61 -1.80
N GLN A 13 -11.23 6.12 -2.98
CA GLN A 13 -10.88 5.54 -4.29
C GLN A 13 -9.40 5.73 -4.67
N ILE A 14 -8.70 6.65 -4.01
CA ILE A 14 -7.31 7.07 -4.23
C ILE A 14 -6.44 6.77 -2.99
N ALA A 15 -7.06 6.55 -1.83
CA ALA A 15 -6.36 6.29 -0.58
C ALA A 15 -5.50 5.01 -0.67
N SER A 16 -4.23 5.14 -0.27
CA SER A 16 -3.35 3.99 -0.05
C SER A 16 -3.93 3.13 1.06
N LYS A 17 -4.01 1.81 0.85
CA LYS A 17 -4.44 0.86 1.87
C LYS A 17 -3.30 -0.12 2.10
N THR A 18 -2.99 -0.43 3.34
CA THR A 18 -2.05 -1.52 3.65
C THR A 18 -2.67 -2.86 3.25
N TRP A 19 -1.96 -3.67 2.46
CA TRP A 19 -2.40 -5.02 2.06
C TRP A 19 -1.22 -6.00 1.96
N LEU A 20 -1.52 -7.28 1.78
CA LEU A 20 -0.54 -8.38 1.76
C LEU A 20 -0.43 -8.98 0.36
N GLY A 21 0.77 -9.39 -0.05
CA GLY A 21 0.95 -10.16 -1.29
C GLY A 21 1.40 -9.35 -2.51
N SER A 22 2.03 -8.20 -2.30
CA SER A 22 2.74 -7.43 -3.34
C SER A 22 4.08 -6.94 -2.79
N ASP A 23 4.96 -6.49 -3.68
CA ASP A 23 6.36 -6.17 -3.40
C ASP A 23 6.56 -5.05 -2.38
N HIS A 24 5.56 -4.18 -2.17
CA HIS A 24 5.61 -3.13 -1.16
C HIS A 24 5.51 -3.69 0.28
N HIS A 25 5.00 -4.91 0.46
CA HIS A 25 4.77 -5.52 1.77
C HIS A 25 6.01 -5.57 2.69
N PRO A 26 7.18 -6.10 2.26
CA PRO A 26 8.39 -6.11 3.09
C PRO A 26 8.86 -4.71 3.47
N PHE A 27 8.65 -3.69 2.64
CA PHE A 27 9.02 -2.31 2.95
C PHE A 27 8.15 -1.74 4.07
N ILE A 28 6.83 -1.94 3.98
CA ILE A 28 5.91 -1.54 5.05
C ILE A 28 6.25 -2.26 6.35
N LEU A 29 6.58 -3.57 6.32
CA LEU A 29 6.99 -4.32 7.52
C LEU A 29 8.21 -3.71 8.23
N HIS A 30 9.10 -3.06 7.49
CA HIS A 30 10.27 -2.36 8.01
C HIS A 30 10.01 -0.86 8.26
N GLY A 31 8.74 -0.45 8.32
CA GLY A 31 8.33 0.91 8.64
C GLY A 31 8.54 1.92 7.50
N VAL A 32 8.90 1.47 6.28
CA VAL A 32 9.05 2.37 5.14
C VAL A 32 7.66 2.83 4.68
N PRO A 33 7.35 4.13 4.66
CA PRO A 33 6.07 4.62 4.14
C PRO A 33 5.91 4.23 2.68
N ALA A 34 4.74 3.67 2.32
CA ALA A 34 4.44 3.25 0.97
C ALA A 34 3.08 3.78 0.49
N ILE A 35 3.04 4.18 -0.78
CA ILE A 35 1.82 4.55 -1.48
C ILE A 35 1.55 3.47 -2.51
N THR A 36 0.39 2.83 -2.43
CA THR A 36 -0.10 1.92 -3.47
C THR A 36 -1.23 2.59 -4.23
N PHE A 37 -1.13 2.66 -5.54
CA PHE A 37 -2.25 3.10 -6.37
C PHE A 37 -3.27 1.97 -6.48
N ASN A 38 -4.52 2.28 -6.13
CA ASN A 38 -5.62 1.35 -6.36
C ASN A 38 -5.87 1.24 -7.86
N ALA A 39 -5.71 0.04 -8.41
CA ALA A 39 -5.99 -0.29 -9.81
C ALA A 39 -6.96 -1.47 -9.84
N PRO A 40 -8.26 -1.23 -9.59
CA PRO A 40 -9.24 -2.30 -9.55
C PRO A 40 -9.32 -2.98 -10.92
N ILE A 41 -9.15 -4.29 -10.94
CA ILE A 41 -9.34 -5.10 -12.13
C ILE A 41 -10.84 -5.32 -12.30
N GLY A 42 -11.38 -4.98 -13.47
CA GLY A 42 -12.80 -5.19 -13.78
C GLY A 42 -13.20 -6.66 -13.62
N GLU A 43 -14.45 -6.93 -13.23
CA GLU A 43 -14.94 -8.30 -13.02
C GLU A 43 -14.80 -9.19 -14.26
N ASP A 44 -14.92 -8.59 -15.44
CA ASP A 44 -14.71 -9.27 -16.71
C ASP A 44 -13.21 -9.47 -17.00
N GLN A 45 -12.33 -8.60 -16.53
CA GLN A 45 -10.89 -8.68 -16.76
C GLN A 45 -10.17 -9.61 -15.78
N VAL A 46 -10.71 -9.81 -14.56
CA VAL A 46 -10.05 -10.63 -13.53
C VAL A 46 -9.82 -12.08 -13.96
N ARG A 47 -10.64 -12.60 -14.88
CA ARG A 47 -10.49 -13.95 -15.45
C ARG A 47 -9.17 -14.15 -16.21
N TYR A 48 -8.54 -13.06 -16.64
CA TYR A 48 -7.27 -13.10 -17.37
C TYR A 48 -6.06 -13.05 -16.43
N TYR A 49 -6.26 -12.73 -15.15
CA TYR A 49 -5.17 -12.70 -14.18
C TYR A 49 -4.54 -14.08 -13.99
N HIS A 50 -3.22 -14.19 -14.19
CA HIS A 50 -2.48 -15.45 -14.17
C HIS A 50 -2.97 -16.50 -15.18
N ASP A 51 -3.58 -16.07 -16.29
CA ASP A 51 -4.07 -16.96 -17.35
C ASP A 51 -3.26 -16.80 -18.64
N PHE A 52 -3.31 -17.80 -19.51
CA PHE A 52 -2.68 -17.73 -20.84
C PHE A 52 -3.23 -16.59 -21.70
N ALA A 53 -4.48 -16.16 -21.45
CA ALA A 53 -5.10 -15.03 -22.11
C ALA A 53 -4.72 -13.65 -21.51
N ASP A 54 -3.76 -13.58 -20.59
CA ASP A 54 -3.11 -12.33 -20.17
C ASP A 54 -2.19 -11.79 -21.29
N THR A 55 -2.82 -11.22 -22.31
CA THR A 55 -2.18 -10.79 -23.54
C THR A 55 -2.28 -9.30 -23.75
N PHE A 56 -1.36 -8.74 -24.55
CA PHE A 56 -1.20 -7.30 -24.76
C PHE A 56 -2.47 -6.57 -25.23
N ASP A 57 -3.36 -7.25 -25.96
CA ASP A 57 -4.62 -6.69 -26.45
C ASP A 57 -5.63 -6.36 -25.33
N LYS A 58 -5.38 -6.75 -24.07
CA LYS A 58 -6.19 -6.35 -22.91
C LYS A 58 -5.78 -5.02 -22.29
N ILE A 59 -4.65 -4.45 -22.72
CA ILE A 59 -4.14 -3.19 -22.17
C ILE A 59 -4.95 -2.01 -22.70
N ASP A 60 -5.52 -1.22 -21.78
CA ASP A 60 -6.03 0.12 -22.08
C ASP A 60 -4.85 1.11 -22.15
N ALA A 61 -4.50 1.50 -23.38
CA ALA A 61 -3.39 2.42 -23.64
C ALA A 61 -3.58 3.82 -23.06
N GLU A 62 -4.83 4.30 -22.96
CA GLU A 62 -5.13 5.61 -22.38
C GLU A 62 -4.98 5.57 -20.86
N MET A 63 -5.49 4.51 -20.23
CA MET A 63 -5.27 4.27 -18.80
C MET A 63 -3.78 4.15 -18.47
N LEU A 64 -3.01 3.38 -19.25
CA LEU A 64 -1.57 3.24 -19.04
C LEU A 64 -0.84 4.59 -19.15
N SER A 65 -1.20 5.41 -20.13
CA SER A 65 -0.63 6.75 -20.32
C SER A 65 -0.95 7.68 -19.14
N ARG A 66 -2.21 7.69 -18.67
CA ARG A 66 -2.63 8.49 -17.51
C ARG A 66 -1.95 8.02 -16.22
N ALA A 67 -1.87 6.71 -15.98
CA ALA A 67 -1.19 6.16 -14.82
C ALA A 67 0.29 6.56 -14.81
N THR A 68 0.97 6.46 -15.96
CA THR A 68 2.36 6.90 -16.13
C THR A 68 2.54 8.37 -15.77
N ALA A 69 1.67 9.24 -16.27
CA ALA A 69 1.73 10.67 -15.97
C ALA A 69 1.51 10.95 -14.46
N ILE A 70 0.52 10.32 -13.84
CA ILE A 70 0.21 10.51 -12.41
C ILE A 70 1.37 10.04 -11.52
N VAL A 71 1.91 8.85 -11.79
CA VAL A 71 3.06 8.31 -11.03
C VAL A 71 4.27 9.22 -11.19
N THR A 72 4.54 9.70 -12.40
CA THR A 72 5.66 10.61 -12.67
C THR A 72 5.53 11.93 -11.91
N LEU A 73 4.33 12.53 -11.92
CA LEU A 73 4.06 13.77 -11.18
C LEU A 73 4.16 13.57 -9.67
N LEU A 74 3.67 12.44 -9.14
CA LEU A 74 3.81 12.12 -7.72
C LEU A 74 5.28 11.96 -7.32
N ILE A 75 6.06 11.18 -8.07
CA ILE A 75 7.49 10.99 -7.80
C ILE A 75 8.21 12.33 -7.85
N HIS A 76 7.93 13.16 -8.86
CA HIS A 76 8.52 14.49 -8.95
C HIS A 76 8.16 15.36 -7.73
N ALA A 77 6.90 15.35 -7.30
CA ALA A 77 6.48 16.11 -6.13
C ALA A 77 7.19 15.63 -4.85
N LEU A 78 7.20 14.32 -4.60
CA LEU A 78 7.84 13.72 -3.43
C LEU A 78 9.37 13.93 -3.42
N ALA A 79 10.02 13.85 -4.58
CA ALA A 79 11.46 14.08 -4.70
C ALA A 79 11.86 15.53 -4.39
N ASN A 80 10.94 16.49 -4.55
CA ASN A 80 11.17 17.91 -4.26
C ASN A 80 10.59 18.35 -2.90
N ASP A 81 9.93 17.46 -2.17
CA ASP A 81 9.35 17.76 -0.86
C ASP A 81 10.41 17.69 0.23
N THR A 82 10.91 18.86 0.63
CA THR A 82 11.86 19.00 1.75
C THR A 82 11.18 19.32 3.08
N GLU A 83 9.86 19.49 3.09
CA GLU A 83 9.11 19.99 4.25
C GLU A 83 8.47 18.85 5.06
N THR A 84 7.93 17.83 4.40
CA THR A 84 7.16 16.76 5.07
C THR A 84 8.02 15.90 6.00
N ALA A 85 9.35 15.89 5.81
CA ALA A 85 10.31 15.13 6.63
C ALA A 85 9.89 13.66 6.85
N LEU A 86 9.57 12.96 5.76
CA LEU A 86 9.17 11.55 5.80
C LEU A 86 10.23 10.72 6.53
N ARG A 87 9.78 9.90 7.47
CA ARG A 87 10.62 8.99 8.25
C ARG A 87 10.08 7.58 8.21
N HIS A 88 10.91 6.63 8.61
CA HIS A 88 10.42 5.29 8.92
C HIS A 88 9.51 5.34 10.14
N TYR A 89 8.44 4.57 10.10
CA TYR A 89 7.62 4.23 11.24
C TYR A 89 8.39 3.31 12.18
N ASP A 90 8.15 3.44 13.49
CA ASP A 90 8.65 2.47 14.46
C ASP A 90 7.79 1.19 14.44
N ASN A 91 8.19 0.18 15.22
CA ASN A 91 7.46 -1.10 15.28
C ASN A 91 6.02 -0.95 15.77
N THR A 92 5.74 0.01 16.66
CA THR A 92 4.40 0.24 17.21
C THR A 92 3.51 0.87 16.15
N GLU A 93 3.99 1.94 15.50
CA GLU A 93 3.30 2.61 14.40
C GLU A 93 3.06 1.64 13.22
N THR A 94 4.07 0.83 12.90
CA THR A 94 3.94 -0.18 11.84
C THR A 94 2.90 -1.24 12.20
N ALA A 95 2.88 -1.73 13.45
CA ALA A 95 1.84 -2.66 13.90
C ALA A 95 0.44 -2.05 13.79
N GLU A 96 0.27 -0.79 14.19
CA GLU A 96 -1.01 -0.08 14.07
C GLU A 96 -1.48 0.07 12.62
N LEU A 97 -0.56 0.28 11.66
CA LEU A 97 -0.92 0.30 10.23
C LEU A 97 -1.56 -1.02 9.77
N PHE A 98 -1.02 -2.16 10.19
CA PHE A 98 -1.59 -3.47 9.86
C PHE A 98 -2.90 -3.76 10.62
N ARG A 99 -3.04 -3.25 11.85
CA ARG A 99 -4.28 -3.34 12.64
C ARG A 99 -5.41 -2.53 12.02
N ALA A 100 -5.14 -1.26 11.67
CA ALA A 100 -6.10 -0.39 11.00
C ALA A 100 -6.58 -0.98 9.66
N ALA A 101 -5.73 -1.76 8.98
CA ALA A 101 -6.08 -2.49 7.76
C ALA A 101 -6.80 -3.83 7.99
N GLY A 102 -6.98 -4.26 9.25
CA GLY A 102 -7.63 -5.53 9.61
C GLY A 102 -6.80 -6.77 9.27
N LEU A 103 -5.48 -6.64 9.19
CA LEU A 103 -4.59 -7.70 8.69
C LEU A 103 -3.95 -8.55 9.80
N GLU A 104 -3.95 -8.09 11.04
CA GLU A 104 -3.26 -8.75 12.16
C GLU A 104 -3.64 -10.23 12.31
N ALA A 105 -4.95 -10.52 12.41
CA ALA A 105 -5.42 -11.90 12.59
C ALA A 105 -4.97 -12.84 11.46
N ARG A 106 -4.97 -12.33 10.22
CA ARG A 106 -4.49 -13.08 9.05
C ARG A 106 -2.98 -13.31 9.11
N MET A 107 -2.19 -12.27 9.42
CA MET A 107 -0.74 -12.36 9.52
C MET A 107 -0.31 -13.32 10.62
N ARG A 108 -0.97 -13.29 11.79
CA ARG A 108 -0.72 -14.25 12.88
C ARG A 108 -1.02 -15.68 12.47
N LYS A 109 -2.14 -15.91 11.78
CA LYS A 109 -2.50 -17.24 11.24
C LYS A 109 -1.46 -17.76 10.24
N MET A 110 -0.77 -16.87 9.54
CA MET A 110 0.27 -17.19 8.56
C MET A 110 1.68 -17.22 9.16
N ASP A 111 1.85 -16.99 10.46
CA ASP A 111 3.16 -16.83 11.13
C ASP A 111 4.02 -15.70 10.53
N GLN A 112 3.35 -14.61 10.12
CA GLN A 112 3.95 -13.45 9.46
C GLN A 112 3.83 -12.16 10.29
N TRP A 113 3.49 -12.25 11.58
CA TRP A 113 3.39 -11.09 12.46
C TRP A 113 4.71 -10.88 13.24
N PRO A 114 5.57 -9.92 12.86
CA PRO A 114 6.91 -9.80 13.45
C PRO A 114 6.95 -8.92 14.71
N PHE A 115 5.85 -8.27 15.07
CA PHE A 115 5.83 -7.28 16.14
C PHE A 115 5.67 -7.96 17.50
N VAL A 116 6.66 -7.75 18.37
CA VAL A 116 6.63 -8.25 19.75
C VAL A 116 5.61 -7.42 20.52
N GLU A 117 4.63 -8.08 21.13
CA GLU A 117 3.75 -7.42 22.08
C GLU A 117 4.53 -7.14 23.37
N GLY A 118 4.51 -5.88 23.82
CA GLY A 118 4.93 -5.58 25.19
C GLY A 118 4.10 -6.39 26.18
N PRO A 119 4.59 -6.64 27.41
CA PRO A 119 3.89 -7.48 28.37
C PRO A 119 2.45 -6.98 28.55
N THR A 120 1.48 -7.88 28.32
CA THR A 120 0.11 -7.68 28.76
C THR A 120 0.15 -7.62 30.29
N HIS A 121 0.21 -6.42 30.85
CA HIS A 121 0.07 -6.25 32.28
C HIS A 121 -1.33 -6.74 32.68
N PRO A 122 -1.43 -7.65 33.67
CA PRO A 122 -2.70 -8.19 34.16
C PRO A 122 -3.58 -7.13 34.83
#